data_AF-A0A437LXF7-F1
#
_entry.id   AF-A0A437LXF7-F1
#
_cell.length_a   1.000
_cell.length_b   1.000
_cell.length_c   1.000
_cell.angle_alpha   90.00
_cell.angle_beta   90.00
_cell.angle_gamma   90.00
#
_symmetry.space_group_name_H-M   'P 1'
#
loop_
_entity.id
_entity.type
_entity.pdbx_description
1 polymer ?
#
loop_
_entity_poly.entity_id
_entity_poly.type
_entity_poly.pdbx_seq_one_letter_code
_entity_poly.pdbx_strand_id
1 'polypeptide(L)'
;MHPTLPFGHPRLARAVSWLAAGWIAWEFFYYEQFKLNGAEGSVQGVFQPLADWLFLPAHEAAIRWTVALLEIAAATLVLNQPSRLFGAFMTMGLMGGAIFLHTLGPIGIDPYGDGAVLFKEACFTFLVAGFLVWLHRREIPALLPARLVRA
;
A
#
# COMPACT_ATOMS: atom_id res chain seq x y z
N MET A 1 -17.99 20.13 -2.87
CA MET A 1 -18.33 19.87 -4.28
C MET A 1 -17.71 18.53 -4.65
N HIS A 2 -18.50 17.52 -5.02
CA HIS A 2 -17.95 16.20 -5.36
C HIS A 2 -17.36 16.30 -6.78
N PRO A 3 -16.03 16.20 -6.98
CA PRO A 3 -15.47 16.17 -8.31
C PRO A 3 -16.15 15.04 -9.09
N THR A 4 -16.61 15.36 -10.30
CA THR A 4 -17.29 14.38 -11.15
C THR A 4 -16.28 13.26 -11.43
N LEU A 5 -16.57 12.06 -10.96
CA LEU A 5 -15.73 10.90 -11.23
C LEU A 5 -15.92 10.50 -12.71
N PRO A 6 -14.96 9.80 -13.35
CA PRO A 6 -14.97 9.47 -14.78
C PRO A 6 -16.15 8.59 -15.27
N PHE A 7 -17.00 8.10 -14.37
CA PHE A 7 -18.19 7.33 -14.73
C PHE A 7 -19.39 8.26 -14.93
N GLY A 8 -20.23 7.96 -15.93
CA GLY A 8 -21.46 8.72 -16.22
C GLY A 8 -22.51 8.71 -15.11
N HIS A 9 -22.33 7.90 -14.04
CA HIS A 9 -23.22 7.85 -12.89
C HIS A 9 -22.46 8.00 -11.55
N PRO A 10 -22.71 9.07 -10.76
CA PRO A 10 -21.91 9.39 -9.57
C PRO A 10 -21.98 8.32 -8.46
N ARG A 11 -23.09 7.56 -8.38
CA ARG A 11 -23.22 6.46 -7.41
C ARG A 11 -22.32 5.27 -7.73
N LEU A 12 -22.16 4.95 -9.02
CA LEU A 12 -21.32 3.82 -9.46
C LEU A 12 -19.86 4.11 -9.14
N ALA A 13 -19.40 5.30 -9.49
CA ALA A 13 -18.05 5.73 -9.21
C ALA A 13 -17.70 5.71 -7.71
N ARG A 14 -18.64 6.15 -6.87
CA ARG A 14 -18.51 6.09 -5.42
C ARG A 14 -18.46 4.65 -4.92
N ALA A 15 -19.32 3.76 -5.43
CA ALA A 15 -19.30 2.35 -5.06
C ALA A 15 -17.97 1.69 -5.43
N VAL A 16 -17.50 1.90 -6.66
CA VAL A 16 -16.19 1.39 -7.14
C VAL A 16 -15.04 1.92 -6.29
N SER A 17 -15.04 3.21 -5.95
CA SER A 17 -14.04 3.82 -5.05
C SER A 17 -14.02 3.15 -3.67
N TRP A 18 -15.20 2.84 -3.10
CA TRP A 18 -15.29 2.13 -1.83
C TRP A 18 -14.87 0.66 -1.91
N LEU A 19 -15.14 -0.02 -3.03
CA LEU A 19 -14.66 -1.39 -3.24
C LEU A 19 -13.13 -1.42 -3.31
N ALA A 20 -12.51 -0.50 -4.05
CA ALA A 20 -11.06 -0.38 -4.13
C ALA A 20 -10.44 -0.01 -2.77
N ALA A 21 -11.02 0.96 -2.05
CA ALA A 21 -10.56 1.32 -0.71
C ALA A 21 -10.74 0.17 0.30
N GLY A 22 -11.85 -0.57 0.21
CA GLY A 22 -12.13 -1.74 1.03
C GLY A 22 -11.15 -2.88 0.79
N TRP A 23 -10.80 -3.14 -0.47
CA TRP A 23 -9.74 -4.10 -0.82
C TRP A 23 -8.41 -3.74 -0.15
N ILE A 24 -7.93 -2.51 -0.37
CA ILE A 24 -6.64 -2.04 0.19
C ILE A 24 -6.63 -2.16 1.71
N ALA A 25 -7.71 -1.73 2.37
CA ALA A 25 -7.79 -1.79 3.82
C ALA A 25 -7.83 -3.24 4.33
N TRP A 26 -8.61 -4.11 3.69
CA TRP A 26 -8.65 -5.53 4.05
C TRP A 26 -7.27 -6.18 3.90
N GLU A 27 -6.59 -5.93 2.78
CA GLU A 27 -5.25 -6.45 2.50
C GLU A 27 -4.26 -6.07 3.62
N PHE A 28 -4.15 -4.78 3.92
CA PHE A 28 -3.24 -4.30 4.97
C PHE A 28 -3.61 -4.84 6.35
N PHE A 29 -4.87 -4.73 6.76
CA PHE A 29 -5.28 -5.23 8.09
C PHE A 29 -5.14 -6.75 8.22
N TYR A 30 -5.36 -7.51 7.14
CA TYR A 30 -5.22 -8.96 7.16
C TYR A 30 -3.78 -9.37 7.47
N TYR A 31 -2.79 -8.75 6.80
CA TYR A 31 -1.39 -9.13 6.98
C TYR A 31 -0.75 -8.64 8.29
N GLU A 32 -1.38 -7.69 8.99
CA GLU A 32 -0.88 -7.22 10.29
C GLU A 32 -0.78 -8.33 11.34
N GLN A 33 -1.62 -9.36 11.26
CA GLN A 33 -1.52 -10.49 12.21
C GLN A 33 -0.16 -11.19 12.14
N PHE A 34 0.51 -11.20 10.98
CA PHE A 34 1.83 -11.78 10.80
C PHE A 34 2.94 -10.80 11.15
N LYS A 35 2.73 -9.51 10.85
CA LYS A 35 3.71 -8.45 11.14
C LYS A 35 3.74 -8.11 12.63
N LEU A 36 2.62 -7.85 13.29
CA LEU A 36 2.60 -7.40 14.69
C LEU A 36 3.01 -8.50 15.69
N ASN A 37 2.66 -9.76 15.40
CA ASN A 37 3.01 -10.89 16.27
C ASN A 37 4.41 -11.47 16.02
N GLY A 38 5.13 -10.98 14.99
CA GLY A 38 6.45 -11.52 14.63
C GLY A 38 6.38 -12.99 14.22
N ALA A 39 5.41 -13.35 13.38
CA ALA A 39 5.28 -14.71 12.88
C ALA A 39 6.58 -15.14 12.17
N GLU A 40 6.98 -16.41 12.32
CA GLU A 40 8.27 -16.90 11.83
C GLU A 40 8.50 -16.62 10.34
N GLY A 41 7.48 -16.85 9.49
CA GLY A 41 7.56 -16.50 8.06
C GLY A 41 7.72 -15.00 7.80
N SER A 42 7.10 -14.14 8.61
CA SER A 42 7.27 -12.69 8.50
C SER A 42 8.71 -12.28 8.83
N VAL A 43 9.24 -12.78 9.96
CA VAL A 43 10.60 -12.48 10.42
C VAL A 43 11.63 -13.06 9.45
N GLN A 44 11.62 -14.37 9.21
CA GLN A 44 12.68 -15.05 8.47
C GLN A 44 12.55 -14.89 6.96
N GLY A 45 11.32 -14.80 6.43
CA GLY A 45 11.08 -14.73 4.99
C GLY A 45 11.15 -13.33 4.40
N VAL A 46 10.96 -12.28 5.20
CA VAL A 46 10.84 -10.90 4.70
C VAL A 46 11.76 -9.95 5.45
N PHE A 47 11.58 -9.82 6.76
CA PHE A 47 12.13 -8.69 7.48
C PHE A 47 13.56 -8.90 7.98
N GLN A 48 13.98 -10.11 8.33
CA GLN A 48 15.37 -10.41 8.65
C GLN A 48 16.26 -10.30 7.41
N PRO A 49 15.91 -10.86 6.23
CA PRO A 49 16.66 -10.61 5.00
C PRO A 49 16.78 -9.12 4.66
N LEU A 50 15.70 -8.36 4.87
CA LEU A 50 15.71 -6.92 4.69
C LEU A 50 16.63 -6.21 5.69
N ALA A 51 16.57 -6.58 6.97
CA ALA A 51 17.42 -6.03 8.02
C ALA A 51 18.90 -6.30 7.74
N ASP A 52 19.24 -7.51 7.29
CA ASP A 52 20.59 -7.91 6.93
C ASP A 52 21.09 -7.11 5.72
N TRP A 53 20.25 -6.95 4.69
CA TRP A 53 20.56 -6.15 3.50
C TRP A 53 20.76 -4.66 3.80
N LEU A 54 20.06 -4.14 4.82
CA LEU A 54 20.24 -2.78 5.33
C LEU A 54 21.40 -2.66 6.33
N PHE A 55 22.15 -3.73 6.59
CA PHE A 55 23.24 -3.78 7.59
C PHE A 55 22.77 -3.47 9.03
N LEU A 56 21.52 -3.82 9.35
CA LEU A 56 20.87 -3.60 10.64
C LEU A 56 20.24 -4.89 11.22
N PRO A 57 20.96 -6.02 11.29
CA PRO A 57 20.39 -7.34 11.62
C PRO A 57 19.66 -7.39 12.97
N ALA A 58 20.12 -6.62 13.96
CA ALA A 58 19.50 -6.55 15.29
C ALA A 58 18.18 -5.74 15.34
N HIS A 59 17.79 -5.09 14.24
CA HIS A 59 16.67 -4.14 14.19
C HIS A 59 15.53 -4.59 13.28
N GLU A 60 15.47 -5.87 12.90
CA GLU A 60 14.35 -6.47 12.14
C GLU A 60 13.00 -6.03 12.70
N ALA A 61 12.81 -6.15 14.02
CA ALA A 61 11.56 -5.83 14.65
C ALA A 61 11.18 -4.37 14.41
N ALA A 62 12.11 -3.42 14.59
CA ALA A 62 11.84 -2.02 14.34
C ALA A 62 11.42 -1.75 12.89
N ILE A 63 12.05 -2.43 11.92
CA ILE A 63 11.70 -2.33 10.50
C ILE A 63 10.30 -2.89 10.24
N ARG A 64 10.01 -4.09 10.73
CA ARG A 64 8.70 -4.75 10.60
C ARG A 64 7.57 -3.92 11.21
N TRP A 65 7.75 -3.42 12.43
CA TRP A 65 6.79 -2.55 13.10
C TRP A 65 6.61 -1.22 12.36
N THR A 66 7.67 -0.67 11.77
CA THR A 66 7.56 0.55 10.95
C THR A 66 6.69 0.31 9.72
N VAL A 67 6.91 -0.79 8.99
CA VAL A 67 6.09 -1.14 7.81
C VAL A 67 4.63 -1.38 8.21
N ALA A 68 4.39 -2.15 9.29
CA ALA A 68 3.06 -2.37 9.85
C ALA A 68 2.31 -1.06 10.17
N LEU A 69 2.97 -0.12 10.86
CA LEU A 69 2.37 1.17 11.19
C LEU A 69 2.05 2.01 9.95
N LEU A 70 2.91 1.97 8.93
CA LEU A 70 2.68 2.68 7.68
C LEU A 70 1.51 2.08 6.88
N GLU A 71 1.38 0.74 6.86
CA GLU A 71 0.26 0.03 6.23
C GLU A 71 -1.06 0.34 6.95
N ILE A 72 -1.10 0.28 8.29
CA ILE A 72 -2.26 0.69 9.09
C ILE A 72 -2.66 2.15 8.83
N ALA A 73 -1.68 3.05 8.75
CA ALA A 73 -1.93 4.44 8.43
C ALA A 73 -2.55 4.58 7.03
N ALA A 74 -1.97 3.93 6.02
CA ALA A 74 -2.48 3.93 4.65
C ALA A 74 -3.91 3.35 4.56
N ALA A 75 -4.19 2.25 5.25
CA ALA A 75 -5.52 1.64 5.35
C ALA A 75 -6.55 2.60 5.97
N THR A 76 -6.18 3.28 7.05
CA THR A 76 -7.05 4.25 7.72
C THR A 76 -7.34 5.45 6.82
N LEU A 77 -6.30 5.95 6.13
CA LEU A 77 -6.40 7.10 5.23
C LEU A 77 -7.24 6.79 3.99
N VAL A 78 -7.13 5.59 3.41
CA VAL A 78 -7.87 5.21 2.20
C VAL A 78 -9.37 5.03 2.49
N LEU A 79 -9.73 4.55 3.69
CA LEU A 79 -11.11 4.44 4.13
C LEU A 79 -11.75 5.82 4.37
N ASN A 80 -10.99 6.78 4.88
CA ASN A 80 -11.49 8.14 5.13
C ASN A 80 -11.52 8.98 3.83
N GLN A 81 -12.73 9.32 3.36
CA GLN A 81 -12.93 9.98 2.06
C GLN A 81 -12.07 11.24 1.82
N PRO A 82 -11.94 12.21 2.76
CA PRO A 82 -11.13 13.41 2.55
C PRO A 82 -9.63 13.12 2.38
N SER A 83 -9.13 12.00 2.93
CA SER A 83 -7.73 11.59 2.84
C SER A 83 -7.50 10.42 1.89
N ARG A 84 -8.53 9.97 1.17
CA ARG A 84 -8.48 8.73 0.38
C ARG A 84 -7.37 8.72 -0.65
N LEU A 85 -7.22 9.83 -1.37
CA LEU A 85 -6.17 9.98 -2.37
C LEU A 85 -4.77 9.88 -1.75
N PHE A 86 -4.58 10.42 -0.55
CA PHE A 86 -3.31 10.31 0.17
C PHE A 86 -3.03 8.86 0.62
N GLY A 87 -4.04 8.17 1.15
CA GLY A 87 -3.94 6.74 1.47
C GLY A 87 -3.62 5.88 0.24
N ALA A 88 -4.20 6.21 -0.93
CA ALA A 88 -3.90 5.52 -2.19
C ALA A 88 -2.44 5.74 -2.63
N PHE A 89 -1.91 6.96 -2.53
CA PHE A 89 -0.50 7.23 -2.82
C PHE A 89 0.45 6.51 -1.84
N MET A 90 0.13 6.51 -0.54
CA MET A 90 0.91 5.75 0.44
C MET A 90 0.90 4.26 0.12
N THR A 91 -0.26 3.71 -0.28
CA THR A 91 -0.39 2.30 -0.70
C THR A 91 0.48 2.01 -1.92
N MET A 92 0.50 2.88 -2.93
CA MET A 92 1.40 2.73 -4.08
C MET A 92 2.87 2.75 -3.66
N GLY A 93 3.26 3.61 -2.72
CA GLY A 93 4.62 3.67 -2.21
C GLY A 93 5.03 2.40 -1.47
N LEU A 94 4.17 1.90 -0.58
CA LEU A 94 4.40 0.68 0.20
C LEU A 94 4.47 -0.55 -0.70
N MET A 95 3.49 -0.75 -1.58
CA MET A 95 3.48 -1.88 -2.50
C MET A 95 4.58 -1.78 -3.56
N GLY A 96 4.88 -0.57 -4.05
CA GLY A 96 6.02 -0.34 -4.94
C GLY A 96 7.35 -0.70 -4.27
N GLY A 97 7.52 -0.33 -3.00
CA GLY A 97 8.67 -0.73 -2.18
C GLY A 97 8.74 -2.25 -1.99
N ALA A 98 7.63 -2.91 -1.66
CA ALA A 98 7.56 -4.36 -1.55
C ALA A 98 7.92 -5.05 -2.87
N ILE A 99 7.30 -4.65 -3.99
CA ILE A 99 7.59 -5.18 -5.33
C ILE A 99 9.07 -5.00 -5.67
N PHE A 100 9.64 -3.83 -5.41
CA PHE A 100 11.07 -3.58 -5.59
C PHE A 100 11.92 -4.55 -4.76
N LEU A 101 11.61 -4.73 -3.48
CA LEU A 101 12.40 -5.60 -2.58
C LEU A 101 12.24 -7.10 -2.91
N HIS A 102 11.11 -7.52 -3.48
CA HIS A 102 10.89 -8.87 -4.00
C HIS A 102 11.63 -9.14 -5.33
N THR A 103 11.83 -8.11 -6.16
CA THR A 103 12.41 -8.26 -7.51
C THR A 103 13.90 -7.95 -7.59
N LEU A 104 14.33 -6.91 -6.88
CA LEU A 104 15.71 -6.40 -6.89
C LEU A 104 16.36 -6.43 -5.51
N GLY A 105 15.58 -6.64 -4.45
CA GLY A 105 16.04 -6.73 -3.08
C GLY A 105 16.25 -8.16 -2.58
N PRO A 106 16.45 -8.32 -1.25
CA PRO A 106 16.88 -9.57 -0.64
C PRO A 106 15.74 -10.59 -0.39
N ILE A 107 14.47 -10.20 -0.57
CA ILE A 107 13.31 -11.03 -0.18
C ILE A 107 13.10 -12.17 -1.20
N GLY A 108 13.33 -11.90 -2.48
CA GLY A 108 13.00 -12.83 -3.58
C GLY A 108 11.50 -12.91 -3.87
N ILE A 109 11.11 -13.45 -5.02
CA ILE A 109 9.71 -13.43 -5.50
C ILE A 109 8.80 -14.38 -4.70
N ASP A 110 9.32 -15.55 -4.31
CA ASP A 110 8.57 -16.60 -3.59
C ASP A 110 9.34 -17.08 -2.35
N PRO A 111 9.46 -16.25 -1.30
CA PRO A 111 10.23 -16.59 -0.11
C PRO A 111 9.63 -17.76 0.69
N TYR A 112 8.37 -18.11 0.44
CA TYR A 112 7.63 -19.15 1.17
C TYR A 112 7.42 -20.44 0.37
N GLY A 113 7.72 -20.44 -0.93
CA GLY A 113 7.40 -21.57 -1.81
C GLY A 113 5.89 -21.78 -1.98
N ASP A 114 5.09 -20.72 -1.86
CA ASP A 114 3.63 -20.77 -1.92
C ASP A 114 3.06 -20.39 -3.30
N GLY A 115 3.93 -20.26 -4.29
CA GLY A 115 3.57 -19.77 -5.62
C GLY A 115 3.47 -18.24 -5.67
N ALA A 116 4.28 -17.55 -4.86
CA ALA A 116 4.43 -16.10 -4.82
C ALA A 116 3.13 -15.35 -4.47
N VAL A 117 2.35 -15.86 -3.51
CA VAL A 117 1.06 -15.26 -3.12
C VAL A 117 1.24 -13.81 -2.71
N LEU A 118 2.15 -13.55 -1.77
CA LEU A 118 2.42 -12.21 -1.25
C LEU A 118 2.84 -11.23 -2.37
N PHE A 119 3.69 -11.68 -3.30
CA PHE A 119 4.12 -10.85 -4.42
C PHE A 119 3.00 -10.51 -5.40
N LYS A 120 2.12 -11.48 -5.70
CA LYS A 120 0.94 -11.26 -6.56
C LYS A 120 -0.04 -10.29 -5.92
N GLU A 121 -0.26 -10.41 -4.61
CA GLU A 121 -1.12 -9.50 -3.86
C GLU A 121 -0.53 -8.09 -3.79
N ALA A 122 0.78 -7.94 -3.58
CA ALA A 122 1.45 -6.65 -3.67
C ALA A 122 1.26 -5.99 -5.05
N CYS A 123 1.44 -6.75 -6.13
CA CYS A 123 1.18 -6.29 -7.50
C CYS A 123 -0.27 -5.87 -7.70
N PHE A 124 -1.22 -6.70 -7.28
CA PHE A 124 -2.64 -6.42 -7.45
C PHE A 124 -3.07 -5.18 -6.64
N THR A 125 -2.65 -5.08 -5.38
CA THR A 125 -2.93 -3.95 -4.50
C THR A 125 -2.29 -2.66 -5.02
N PHE A 126 -1.09 -2.72 -5.61
CA PHE A 126 -0.47 -1.59 -6.31
C PHE A 126 -1.35 -1.10 -7.47
N LEU A 127 -1.87 -2.02 -8.30
CA LEU A 127 -2.76 -1.68 -9.42
C LEU A 127 -4.10 -1.11 -8.93
N VAL A 128 -4.69 -1.67 -7.87
CA VAL A 128 -5.92 -1.14 -7.25
C VAL A 128 -5.69 0.27 -6.71
N ALA A 129 -4.56 0.53 -6.06
CA ALA A 129 -4.19 1.85 -5.58
C ALA A 129 -3.97 2.84 -6.73
N GLY A 130 -3.27 2.43 -7.79
CA GLY A 130 -3.08 3.24 -9.00
C GLY A 130 -4.39 3.56 -9.70
N PHE A 131 -5.31 2.59 -9.77
CA PHE A 131 -6.66 2.80 -10.26
C PHE A 131 -7.43 3.80 -9.39
N LEU A 132 -7.30 3.72 -8.06
CA LEU A 132 -7.94 4.66 -7.13
C LEU A 132 -7.37 6.09 -7.28
N VAL A 133 -6.05 6.23 -7.45
CA VAL A 133 -5.41 7.51 -7.77
C VAL A 133 -5.96 8.06 -9.10
N TRP A 134 -6.03 7.23 -10.14
CA TRP A 134 -6.59 7.65 -11.42
C TRP A 134 -8.06 8.08 -11.29
N LEU A 135 -8.85 7.35 -10.50
CA LEU A 135 -10.26 7.65 -10.25
C LEU A 135 -10.43 9.02 -9.59
N HIS A 136 -9.55 9.36 -8.65
CA HIS A 136 -9.55 10.61 -7.89
C HIS A 136 -8.56 11.67 -8.45
N ARG A 137 -8.02 11.50 -9.66
CA ARG A 137 -6.95 12.36 -10.21
C ARG A 137 -7.27 13.87 -10.26
N ARG A 138 -8.56 14.22 -10.32
CA ARG A 138 -9.03 15.62 -10.30
C ARG A 138 -8.84 16.30 -8.94
N GLU A 139 -8.61 15.52 -7.89
CA GLU A 139 -8.32 16.00 -6.54
C GLU A 139 -6.81 16.23 -6.32
N ILE A 140 -5.95 15.72 -7.21
CA ILE A 140 -4.47 15.85 -7.09
C ILE A 140 -4.03 17.33 -6.97
N PRO A 141 -4.52 18.28 -7.79
CA PRO A 141 -4.10 19.68 -7.66
C PRO A 141 -4.39 20.28 -6.28
N ALA A 142 -5.41 19.79 -5.57
CA ALA A 142 -5.74 20.25 -4.23
C ALA A 142 -4.74 19.76 -3.15
N LEU A 143 -3.96 18.72 -3.45
CA LEU A 143 -2.89 18.22 -2.59
C LEU A 143 -1.54 18.89 -2.85
N LEU A 144 -1.40 19.62 -3.97
CA LEU A 144 -0.16 20.28 -4.34
C LEU A 144 -0.06 21.68 -3.69
N PRO A 145 1.15 22.11 -3.28
CA PRO A 145 1.40 23.50 -2.90
C PRO A 145 0.92 24.46 -3.99
N ALA A 146 0.31 25.59 -3.61
CA ALA A 146 -0.23 26.58 -4.55
C ALA A 146 0.79 27.10 -5.59
N ARG A 147 2.10 26.99 -5.28
CA ARG A 147 3.20 27.34 -6.18
C ARG A 147 3.37 26.36 -7.35
N LEU A 148 2.98 25.10 -7.20
CA LEU A 148 3.11 24.04 -8.22
C LEU A 148 1.86 23.91 -9.11
N VAL A 149 0.76 24.55 -8.75
CA VAL A 149 -0.53 24.48 -9.48
C VAL A 149 -0.67 25.60 -10.51
N ARG A 150 0.15 26.66 -10.42
CA ARG A 150 0.06 27.88 -11.26
C ARG A 150 1.18 27.99 -12.30
N ALA A 151 2.04 26.99 -12.42
CA ALA A 151 3.07 26.89 -13.45
C ALA A 151 2.56 26.07 -14.63
#